data_AF-Q3B528-F1
#
_entry.id   AF-Q3B528-F1
#
_cell.length_a   1.000
_cell.length_b   1.000
_cell.length_c   1.000
_cell.angle_alpha   90.00
_cell.angle_beta   90.00
_cell.angle_gamma   90.00
#
_symmetry.space_group_name_H-M   'P 1'
#
loop_
_entity.id
_entity.type
_entity.pdbx_description
1 polymer ?
#
loop_
_entity_poly.entity_id
_entity_poly.type
_entity_poly.pdbx_seq_one_letter_code
_entity_poly.pdbx_strand_id
1 'polypeptide(L)'
;MTEHELLSFIGKRIRRERVRRGLSQEAFAEKAGFHRTYIGTVERGAQSVTLQSYNKFARALGLNICELLSGLDDLHVGSGNGNQEDTCSLFEDKTDEFVFVDANTFAMEPKPVFIFDMQGKVVHVNPAFTKLMGYTAEVMSGRHITAIYAPECIQEVRLNLINILTGFLSVCRVPLMTENKIRIMAETKLLRGYWEYVQIIIGTVNIISLESA
;
A
#
# COMPACT_ATOMS: atom_id res chain seq x y z
N MET A 1 -17.54 -1.24 5.99
CA MET A 1 -17.23 -1.24 7.44
C MET A 1 -18.32 -0.51 8.22
N THR A 2 -18.95 -1.16 9.19
CA THR A 2 -19.89 -0.56 10.14
C THR A 2 -19.14 0.27 11.18
N GLU A 3 -19.83 1.20 11.85
CA GLU A 3 -19.25 2.00 12.94
C GLU A 3 -18.63 1.12 14.04
N HIS A 4 -19.31 0.02 14.39
CA HIS A 4 -18.83 -0.91 15.41
C HIS A 4 -17.54 -1.64 14.99
N GLU A 5 -17.40 -2.05 13.73
CA GLU A 5 -16.18 -2.69 13.20
C GLU A 5 -14.99 -1.73 13.24
N LEU A 6 -15.21 -0.47 12.85
CA LEU A 6 -14.22 0.59 12.92
C LEU A 6 -13.72 0.82 14.35
N LEU A 7 -14.65 0.97 15.30
CA LEU A 7 -14.32 1.17 16.72
C LEU A 7 -13.60 -0.05 17.31
N SER A 8 -14.02 -1.27 16.95
CA SER A 8 -13.36 -2.51 17.39
C SER A 8 -11.91 -2.60 16.89
N PHE A 9 -11.67 -2.22 15.65
CA PHE A 9 -10.34 -2.21 15.06
C PHE A 9 -9.41 -1.22 15.75
N ILE A 10 -9.83 0.04 15.86
CA ILE A 10 -9.03 1.08 16.52
C ILE A 10 -8.78 0.69 17.99
N GLY A 11 -9.80 0.18 18.68
CA GLY A 11 -9.69 -0.30 20.07
C GLY A 11 -8.64 -1.40 20.23
N LYS A 12 -8.64 -2.41 19.34
CA LYS A 12 -7.62 -3.48 19.32
C LYS A 12 -6.22 -2.94 19.06
N ARG A 13 -6.08 -1.94 18.19
CA ARG A 13 -4.79 -1.29 17.87
C ARG A 13 -4.25 -0.53 19.08
N ILE A 14 -5.09 0.28 19.74
CA ILE A 14 -4.73 0.98 20.98
C ILE A 14 -4.23 -0.03 22.03
N ARG A 15 -4.96 -1.14 22.21
CA ARG A 15 -4.56 -2.21 23.14
C ARG A 15 -3.20 -2.81 22.78
N ARG A 16 -2.97 -3.12 21.50
CA ARG A 16 -1.71 -3.71 21.02
C ARG A 16 -0.53 -2.78 21.32
N GLU A 17 -0.65 -1.51 20.96
CA GLU A 17 0.41 -0.51 21.16
C GLU A 17 0.66 -0.23 22.64
N ARG A 18 -0.39 -0.27 23.47
CA ARG A 18 -0.28 -0.17 24.94
C ARG A 18 0.51 -1.35 25.51
N VAL A 19 0.14 -2.58 25.16
CA VAL A 19 0.81 -3.80 25.66
C VAL A 19 2.25 -3.86 25.20
N ARG A 20 2.55 -3.45 23.95
CA ARG A 20 3.92 -3.37 23.42
C ARG A 20 4.84 -2.45 24.24
N ARG A 21 4.25 -1.47 24.93
CA ARG A 21 4.96 -0.53 25.83
C ARG A 21 4.93 -0.96 27.29
N GLY A 22 4.46 -2.17 27.59
CA GLY A 22 4.37 -2.70 28.95
C GLY A 22 3.39 -1.95 29.85
N LEU A 23 2.47 -1.17 29.28
CA LEU A 23 1.53 -0.37 30.06
C LEU A 23 0.31 -1.19 30.47
N SER A 24 -0.07 -1.15 31.75
CA SER A 24 -1.39 -1.61 32.20
C SER A 24 -2.49 -0.66 31.72
N GLN A 25 -3.75 -1.08 31.80
CA GLN A 25 -4.87 -0.17 31.48
C GLN A 25 -4.88 1.04 32.41
N GLU A 26 -4.63 0.85 33.72
CA GLU A 26 -4.43 1.93 34.68
C GLU A 26 -3.35 2.91 34.25
N ALA A 27 -2.14 2.41 33.99
CA ALA A 27 -0.99 3.26 33.69
C ALA A 27 -1.21 4.04 32.39
N PHE A 28 -1.85 3.43 31.40
CA PHE A 28 -2.21 4.10 30.17
C PHE A 28 -3.32 5.15 30.37
N ALA A 29 -4.34 4.82 31.16
CA ALA A 29 -5.43 5.72 31.48
C ALA A 29 -4.92 6.98 32.17
N GLU A 30 -4.07 6.82 33.18
CA GLU A 30 -3.40 7.92 33.88
C GLU A 30 -2.59 8.79 32.91
N LYS A 31 -1.73 8.15 32.08
CA LYS A 31 -0.90 8.86 31.10
C LYS A 31 -1.71 9.61 30.04
N ALA A 32 -2.89 9.11 29.67
CA ALA A 32 -3.78 9.74 28.69
C ALA A 32 -4.77 10.73 29.33
N GLY A 33 -4.85 10.81 30.66
CA GLY A 33 -5.79 11.66 31.39
C GLY A 33 -7.23 11.16 31.36
N PHE A 34 -7.43 9.85 31.49
CA PHE A 34 -8.74 9.19 31.51
C PHE A 34 -8.88 8.20 32.67
N HIS A 35 -10.12 7.78 32.95
CA HIS A 35 -10.38 6.70 33.90
C HIS A 35 -10.12 5.32 33.27
N ARG A 36 -9.62 4.36 34.05
CA ARG A 36 -9.31 2.99 33.58
C ARG A 36 -10.48 2.33 32.86
N THR A 37 -11.70 2.51 33.37
CA THR A 37 -12.91 1.93 32.77
C THR A 37 -13.14 2.46 31.35
N TYR A 38 -12.92 3.75 31.10
CA TYR A 38 -13.05 4.36 29.77
C TYR A 38 -12.08 3.72 28.78
N ILE A 39 -10.81 3.54 29.16
CA ILE A 39 -9.82 2.82 28.34
C ILE A 39 -10.32 1.41 28.01
N GLY A 40 -10.86 0.68 28.99
CA GLY A 40 -11.42 -0.64 28.76
C GLY A 40 -12.55 -0.64 27.72
N THR A 41 -13.46 0.34 27.78
CA THR A 41 -14.57 0.49 26.82
C THR A 41 -14.07 0.81 25.41
N VAL A 42 -13.08 1.71 25.32
CA VAL A 42 -12.43 2.10 24.05
C VAL A 42 -11.71 0.91 23.42
N GLU A 43 -10.93 0.15 24.18
CA GLU A 43 -10.18 -1.00 23.66
C GLU A 43 -11.06 -2.12 23.12
N ARG A 44 -12.31 -2.20 23.61
CA ARG A 44 -13.33 -3.15 23.11
C ARG A 44 -14.12 -2.61 21.91
N GLY A 45 -13.97 -1.33 21.56
CA GLY A 45 -14.77 -0.68 20.52
C GLY A 45 -16.25 -0.47 20.90
N ALA A 46 -16.56 -0.46 22.20
CA ALA A 46 -17.95 -0.46 22.69
C ALA A 46 -18.59 0.94 22.78
N GLN A 47 -17.85 2.00 22.46
CA GLN A 47 -18.34 3.37 22.48
C GLN A 47 -17.59 4.22 21.46
N SER A 48 -18.27 5.18 20.85
CA SER A 48 -17.66 6.20 19.99
C SER A 48 -16.77 7.15 20.80
N VAL A 49 -15.69 7.60 20.16
CA VAL A 49 -14.61 8.38 20.77
C VAL A 49 -14.33 9.61 19.91
N THR A 50 -14.14 10.76 20.56
CA THR A 50 -13.83 12.00 19.84
C THR A 50 -12.40 11.99 19.29
N LEU A 51 -12.16 12.74 18.22
CA LEU A 51 -10.81 12.89 17.66
C LEU A 51 -9.79 13.43 18.69
N GLN A 52 -10.24 14.32 19.58
CA GLN A 52 -9.40 14.84 20.66
C GLN A 52 -8.94 13.74 21.62
N SER A 53 -9.82 12.79 21.97
CA SER A 53 -9.46 11.64 22.80
C SER A 53 -8.49 10.71 22.08
N TYR A 54 -8.68 10.46 20.78
CA TYR A 54 -7.70 9.70 19.99
C TYR A 54 -6.32 10.37 19.96
N ASN A 55 -6.27 11.70 19.83
CA ASN A 55 -5.00 12.42 19.89
C ASN A 55 -4.32 12.28 21.27
N LYS A 56 -5.08 12.28 22.36
CA LYS A 56 -4.53 12.00 23.70
C LYS A 56 -3.99 10.58 23.82
N PHE A 57 -4.69 9.59 23.28
CA PHE A 57 -4.21 8.20 23.24
C PHE A 57 -2.91 8.06 22.45
N ALA A 58 -2.84 8.65 21.26
CA ALA A 58 -1.64 8.64 20.42
C ALA A 58 -0.45 9.22 21.19
N ARG A 59 -0.61 10.41 21.78
CA ARG A 59 0.43 11.05 22.59
C ARG A 59 0.86 10.21 23.80
N ALA A 60 -0.09 9.60 24.51
CA ALA A 60 0.22 8.71 25.63
C ALA A 60 0.97 7.45 25.19
N LEU A 61 0.73 6.97 23.97
CA LEU A 61 1.49 5.90 23.32
C LEU A 61 2.79 6.41 22.67
N GLY A 62 3.10 7.71 22.68
CA GLY A 62 4.27 8.24 21.97
C GLY A 62 4.20 8.01 20.46
N LEU A 63 2.98 8.02 19.90
CA LEU A 63 2.68 7.96 18.48
C LEU A 63 2.09 9.31 18.04
N ASN A 64 2.19 9.60 16.76
CA ASN A 64 1.34 10.62 16.14
C ASN A 64 -0.04 10.03 15.78
N ILE A 65 -1.02 10.90 15.52
CA ILE A 65 -2.41 10.46 15.26
C ILE A 65 -2.52 9.61 13.99
N CYS A 66 -1.71 9.89 12.96
CA CYS A 66 -1.71 9.14 11.72
C CYS A 66 -1.18 7.71 11.92
N GLU A 67 -0.12 7.55 12.72
CA GLU A 67 0.40 6.23 13.12
C GLU A 67 -0.59 5.42 13.95
N LEU A 68 -1.37 6.08 14.81
CA LEU A 68 -2.41 5.40 15.58
C LEU A 68 -3.55 4.93 14.69
N LEU A 69 -3.92 5.70 13.66
CA LEU A 69 -5.06 5.45 12.79
C LEU A 69 -4.69 4.83 11.43
N SER A 70 -3.43 4.43 11.21
CA SER A 70 -3.04 3.78 9.95
C SER A 70 -3.66 2.38 9.81
N GLY A 71 -3.99 1.97 8.59
CA GLY A 71 -4.56 0.65 8.28
C GLY A 71 -6.06 0.53 8.57
N LEU A 72 -6.77 1.66 8.71
CA LEU A 72 -8.24 1.66 8.83
C LEU A 72 -8.95 1.24 7.53
N ASP A 73 -8.23 1.26 6.42
CA ASP A 73 -8.75 0.87 5.10
C ASP A 73 -8.66 -0.66 4.87
N ASP A 74 -7.86 -1.39 5.67
CA ASP A 74 -7.51 -2.81 5.47
C ASP A 74 -8.59 -3.84 5.91
N LEU A 75 -9.84 -3.44 6.20
CA LEU A 75 -10.84 -4.32 6.86
C LEU A 75 -12.02 -4.80 5.98
N HIS A 76 -11.99 -4.65 4.66
CA HIS A 76 -13.04 -5.20 3.79
C HIS A 76 -12.90 -6.72 3.51
N VAL A 77 -12.77 -7.55 4.55
CA VAL A 77 -12.83 -9.01 4.41
C VAL A 77 -14.02 -9.59 5.17
N GLY A 78 -15.05 -9.99 4.43
CA GLY A 78 -16.02 -10.97 4.90
C GLY A 78 -17.41 -10.91 4.26
N SER A 79 -17.59 -11.59 3.13
CA SER A 79 -18.59 -12.68 2.97
C SER A 79 -18.57 -13.16 1.53
N GLY A 80 -18.01 -14.35 1.32
CA GLY A 80 -18.11 -15.05 0.05
C GLY A 80 -19.56 -15.43 -0.24
N ASN A 81 -19.95 -15.27 -1.50
CA ASN A 81 -20.64 -16.31 -2.23
C ASN A 81 -19.96 -16.39 -3.58
N GLY A 82 -19.44 -17.58 -3.90
CA GLY A 82 -18.91 -17.84 -5.22
C GLY A 82 -20.02 -17.65 -6.25
N ASN A 83 -19.64 -17.10 -7.39
CA ASN A 83 -20.01 -17.63 -8.69
C ASN A 83 -18.93 -17.24 -9.69
N GLN A 84 -18.71 -18.19 -10.58
CA GLN A 84 -17.73 -18.22 -11.64
C GLN A 84 -18.12 -17.26 -12.76
N GLU A 85 -17.12 -16.89 -13.58
CA GLU A 85 -17.18 -16.05 -14.80
C GLU A 85 -16.97 -14.55 -14.55
N ASP A 86 -15.73 -14.10 -14.72
CA ASP A 86 -15.40 -12.87 -15.44
C ASP A 86 -13.90 -12.85 -15.78
N THR A 87 -13.60 -12.94 -17.07
CA THR A 87 -12.29 -12.60 -17.63
C THR A 87 -12.09 -11.08 -17.54
N CYS A 88 -11.54 -10.58 -16.45
CA CYS A 88 -11.05 -9.22 -16.38
C CYS A 88 -9.89 -9.12 -15.36
N SER A 89 -8.70 -8.83 -15.90
CA SER A 89 -7.59 -8.13 -15.25
C SER A 89 -7.28 -8.50 -13.78
N LEU A 90 -6.33 -9.42 -13.58
CA LEU A 90 -5.78 -9.79 -12.25
C LEU A 90 -5.30 -8.60 -11.41
N PHE A 91 -5.09 -7.44 -12.03
CA PHE A 91 -4.51 -6.24 -11.43
C PHE A 91 -5.46 -5.03 -11.44
N GLU A 92 -6.71 -5.18 -11.86
CA GLU A 92 -7.74 -4.15 -11.70
C GLU A 92 -8.56 -4.47 -10.45
N ASP A 93 -8.71 -3.48 -9.58
CA ASP A 93 -9.54 -3.48 -8.37
C ASP A 93 -9.08 -4.27 -7.14
N LYS A 94 -7.84 -4.75 -7.07
CA LYS A 94 -7.30 -5.45 -5.89
C LYS A 94 -6.35 -4.61 -5.02
N THR A 95 -6.80 -3.52 -4.41
CA THR A 95 -5.88 -2.67 -3.61
C THR A 95 -5.40 -3.30 -2.31
N ASP A 96 -6.07 -4.33 -1.78
CA ASP A 96 -5.81 -4.87 -0.43
C ASP A 96 -5.54 -6.40 -0.38
N GLU A 97 -5.42 -7.08 -1.53
CA GLU A 97 -5.21 -8.53 -1.59
C GLU A 97 -3.79 -8.86 -2.07
N PHE A 98 -3.08 -9.75 -1.38
CA PHE A 98 -1.79 -10.26 -1.87
C PHE A 98 -2.03 -11.08 -3.13
N VAL A 99 -1.45 -10.65 -4.25
CA VAL A 99 -1.59 -11.35 -5.53
C VAL A 99 -0.47 -12.37 -5.69
N PHE A 100 -0.83 -13.62 -5.95
CA PHE A 100 0.13 -14.63 -6.44
C PHE A 100 0.21 -14.50 -7.95
N VAL A 101 1.42 -14.26 -8.46
CA VAL A 101 1.65 -14.09 -9.89
C VAL A 101 2.53 -15.23 -10.37
N ASP A 102 2.02 -16.01 -11.33
CA ASP A 102 2.81 -16.99 -12.07
C ASP A 102 3.42 -16.35 -13.34
N ALA A 103 4.49 -16.97 -13.84
CA ALA A 103 5.26 -16.45 -14.96
C ALA A 103 4.47 -16.35 -16.27
N ASN A 104 3.51 -17.25 -16.48
CA ASN A 104 2.74 -17.30 -17.71
C ASN A 104 1.71 -16.15 -17.76
N THR A 105 0.98 -15.97 -16.66
CA THR A 105 0.03 -14.85 -16.49
C THR A 105 0.74 -13.51 -16.61
N PHE A 106 1.90 -13.36 -15.96
CA PHE A 106 2.71 -12.13 -16.05
C PHE A 106 3.16 -11.81 -17.47
N ALA A 107 3.61 -12.82 -18.23
CA ALA A 107 4.12 -12.64 -19.58
C ALA A 107 3.01 -12.31 -20.60
N MET A 108 1.81 -12.86 -20.41
CA MET A 108 0.66 -12.64 -21.30
C MET A 108 -0.09 -11.33 -21.04
N GLU A 109 0.12 -10.68 -19.89
CA GLU A 109 -0.55 -9.43 -19.55
C GLU A 109 -0.30 -8.35 -20.63
N PRO A 110 -1.34 -7.85 -21.32
CA PRO A 110 -1.18 -6.85 -22.37
C PRO A 110 -0.71 -5.49 -21.87
N LYS A 111 -0.91 -5.19 -20.58
CA LYS A 111 -0.44 -3.95 -19.97
C LYS A 111 1.03 -4.03 -19.56
N PRO A 112 1.77 -2.92 -19.55
CA PRO A 112 3.10 -2.90 -18.96
C PRO A 112 3.03 -3.23 -17.47
N VAL A 113 3.73 -4.30 -17.08
CA VAL A 113 3.88 -4.73 -15.69
C VAL A 113 5.35 -4.90 -15.36
N PHE A 114 5.71 -4.47 -14.16
CA PHE A 114 7.01 -4.70 -13.58
C PHE A 114 6.89 -5.21 -12.15
N ILE A 115 7.89 -5.95 -11.70
CA ILE A 115 7.97 -6.54 -10.37
C ILE A 115 9.29 -6.09 -9.75
N PHE A 116 9.25 -5.65 -8.50
CA PHE A 116 10.44 -5.29 -7.74
C PHE A 116 10.38 -5.82 -6.31
N ASP A 117 11.55 -6.00 -5.70
CA ASP A 117 11.68 -6.48 -4.33
C ASP A 117 11.40 -5.38 -3.30
N MET A 118 11.44 -5.74 -2.01
CA MET A 118 11.21 -4.78 -0.92
C MET A 118 12.32 -3.72 -0.76
N GLN A 119 13.41 -3.82 -1.52
CA GLN A 119 14.49 -2.83 -1.59
C GLN A 119 14.39 -1.93 -2.84
N GLY A 120 13.34 -2.10 -3.66
CA GLY A 120 13.15 -1.31 -4.87
C GLY A 120 13.89 -1.85 -6.09
N LYS A 121 14.54 -3.02 -6.02
CA LYS A 121 15.25 -3.60 -7.16
C LYS A 121 14.31 -4.41 -8.03
N VAL A 122 14.38 -4.21 -9.33
CA VAL A 122 13.54 -4.92 -10.30
C VAL A 122 13.91 -6.40 -10.32
N VAL A 123 12.90 -7.24 -10.14
CA VAL A 123 12.99 -8.69 -10.26
C VAL A 123 12.63 -9.08 -11.70
N HIS A 124 11.47 -8.60 -12.19
CA HIS A 124 10.97 -8.91 -13.53
C HIS A 124 10.30 -7.71 -14.19
N VAL A 125 10.31 -7.68 -15.52
CA VAL A 125 9.49 -6.80 -16.37
C VAL A 125 8.86 -7.64 -17.47
N ASN A 126 7.61 -7.36 -17.83
CA ASN A 126 6.91 -8.16 -18.83
C ASN A 126 7.21 -7.67 -20.26
N PRO A 127 6.86 -8.44 -21.30
CA PRO A 127 7.10 -8.03 -22.69
C PRO A 127 6.38 -6.73 -23.09
N ALA A 128 5.20 -6.44 -22.55
CA ALA A 128 4.50 -5.19 -22.80
C ALA A 128 5.29 -3.98 -22.26
N PHE A 129 5.93 -4.13 -21.10
CA PHE A 129 6.81 -3.12 -20.53
C PHE A 129 8.05 -2.88 -21.37
N THR A 130 8.77 -3.93 -21.78
CA THR A 130 9.98 -3.76 -22.59
C THR A 130 9.67 -3.09 -23.92
N LYS A 131 8.56 -3.47 -24.55
CA LYS A 131 8.08 -2.86 -25.81
C LYS A 131 7.77 -1.37 -25.67
N LEU A 132 7.16 -0.95 -24.55
CA LEU A 132 6.84 0.45 -24.29
C LEU A 132 8.08 1.28 -23.92
N MET A 133 8.90 0.75 -23.02
CA MET A 133 9.96 1.50 -22.35
C MET A 133 11.30 1.46 -23.07
N GLY A 134 11.50 0.49 -23.98
CA GLY A 134 12.75 0.28 -24.72
C GLY A 134 13.77 -0.58 -23.96
N TYR A 135 13.74 -0.58 -22.63
CA TYR A 135 14.66 -1.38 -21.83
C TYR A 135 14.43 -2.88 -21.98
N THR A 136 15.51 -3.66 -22.06
CA THR A 136 15.43 -5.13 -21.97
C THR A 136 15.26 -5.58 -20.52
N ALA A 137 14.70 -6.78 -20.33
CA ALA A 137 14.55 -7.36 -18.99
C ALA A 137 15.90 -7.58 -18.29
N GLU A 138 16.92 -7.96 -19.06
CA GLU A 138 18.29 -8.15 -18.58
C GLU A 138 18.90 -6.85 -18.05
N VAL A 139 18.71 -5.74 -18.76
CA VAL A 139 19.19 -4.42 -18.32
C VAL A 139 18.46 -3.97 -17.07
N MET A 140 17.16 -4.25 -16.95
CA MET A 140 16.37 -3.81 -15.81
C MET A 140 16.62 -4.65 -14.55
N SER A 141 16.87 -5.95 -14.68
CA SER A 141 17.02 -6.86 -13.55
C SER A 141 18.10 -6.38 -12.56
N GLY A 142 17.73 -6.34 -11.28
CA GLY A 142 18.60 -5.88 -10.19
C GLY A 142 18.79 -4.35 -10.08
N ARG A 143 18.38 -3.57 -11.09
CA ARG A 143 18.42 -2.10 -11.01
C ARG A 143 17.28 -1.57 -10.16
N HIS A 144 17.48 -0.40 -9.57
CA HIS A 144 16.42 0.25 -8.79
C HIS A 144 15.31 0.76 -9.72
N ILE A 145 14.04 0.50 -9.38
CA ILE A 145 12.89 0.83 -10.22
C ILE A 145 12.78 2.33 -10.54
N THR A 146 13.32 3.21 -9.69
CA THR A 146 13.34 4.66 -9.96
C THR A 146 14.11 5.04 -11.23
N ALA A 147 14.88 4.13 -11.83
CA ALA A 147 15.60 4.35 -13.09
C ALA A 147 14.68 4.66 -14.28
N ILE A 148 13.40 4.27 -14.21
CA ILE A 148 12.42 4.53 -15.28
C ILE A 148 11.70 5.86 -15.13
N TYR A 149 12.09 6.70 -14.17
CA TYR A 149 11.47 7.99 -13.92
C TYR A 149 12.44 9.12 -14.27
N ALA A 150 11.89 10.28 -14.61
CA ALA A 150 12.69 11.49 -14.82
C ALA A 150 13.45 11.88 -13.53
N PRO A 151 14.76 12.22 -13.59
CA PRO A 151 15.58 12.52 -12.41
C PRO A 151 14.98 13.55 -11.45
N GLU A 152 14.36 14.59 -12.01
CA GLU A 152 13.70 15.68 -11.30
C GLU A 152 12.50 15.23 -10.45
N CYS A 153 11.86 14.11 -10.83
CA CYS A 153 10.68 13.58 -10.14
C CYS A 153 11.03 12.48 -9.13
N ILE A 154 12.29 12.04 -9.02
CA ILE A 154 12.66 10.86 -8.21
C ILE A 154 12.24 11.00 -6.73
N GLN A 155 12.34 12.20 -6.15
CA GLN A 155 11.93 12.40 -4.75
C GLN A 155 10.42 12.28 -4.57
N GLU A 156 9.66 12.86 -5.49
CA GLU A 156 8.20 12.72 -5.52
C GLU A 156 7.80 11.25 -5.73
N VAL A 157 8.44 10.55 -6.66
CA VAL A 157 8.23 9.12 -6.90
C VAL A 157 8.45 8.33 -5.62
N ARG A 158 9.57 8.54 -4.91
CA ARG A 158 9.85 7.82 -3.65
C ARG A 158 8.74 8.02 -2.61
N LEU A 159 8.29 9.26 -2.43
CA LEU A 159 7.19 9.57 -1.51
C LEU A 159 5.88 8.93 -1.97
N ASN A 160 5.56 9.00 -3.27
CA ASN A 160 4.36 8.39 -3.83
C ASN A 160 4.39 6.87 -3.68
N LEU A 161 5.52 6.21 -3.94
CA LEU A 161 5.65 4.76 -3.73
C LEU A 161 5.43 4.39 -2.25
N ILE A 162 6.02 5.15 -1.31
CA ILE A 162 5.77 4.94 0.12
C ILE A 162 4.27 5.11 0.43
N ASN A 163 3.65 6.19 -0.05
CA ASN A 163 2.24 6.48 0.19
C ASN A 163 1.34 5.39 -0.42
N ILE A 164 1.66 4.87 -1.61
CA ILE A 164 0.86 3.79 -2.22
C ILE A 164 1.00 2.50 -1.43
N LEU A 165 2.24 2.13 -1.10
CA LEU A 165 2.49 0.91 -0.34
C LEU A 165 1.93 0.98 1.08
N THR A 166 1.75 2.17 1.64
CA THR A 166 1.14 2.39 2.95
C THR A 166 -0.36 2.71 2.90
N GLY A 167 -0.97 2.70 1.70
CA GLY A 167 -2.40 2.89 1.49
C GLY A 167 -2.88 4.34 1.42
N PHE A 168 -2.00 5.34 1.57
CA PHE A 168 -2.35 6.76 1.49
C PHE A 168 -2.55 7.29 0.05
N LEU A 169 -2.14 6.54 -0.97
CA LEU A 169 -2.28 6.92 -2.37
C LEU A 169 -2.67 5.70 -3.20
N SER A 170 -3.63 5.83 -4.12
CA SER A 170 -4.04 4.70 -4.96
C SER A 170 -3.22 4.55 -6.24
N VAL A 171 -2.65 5.66 -6.72
CA VAL A 171 -1.92 5.73 -8.00
C VAL A 171 -0.80 6.75 -7.96
N CYS A 172 0.35 6.44 -8.57
CA CYS A 172 1.43 7.38 -8.82
C CYS A 172 1.25 8.00 -10.22
N ARG A 173 1.07 9.32 -10.31
CA ARG A 173 0.90 10.04 -11.59
C ARG A 173 2.12 10.91 -11.87
N VAL A 174 3.13 10.32 -12.49
CA VAL A 174 4.41 10.99 -12.74
C VAL A 174 4.99 10.50 -14.09
N PRO A 175 5.77 11.34 -14.79
CA PRO A 175 6.34 10.96 -16.07
C PRO A 175 7.35 9.82 -15.93
N LEU A 176 7.12 8.77 -16.70
CA LEU A 176 8.11 7.73 -16.98
C LEU A 176 9.06 8.21 -18.08
N MET A 177 10.30 7.73 -18.03
CA MET A 177 11.37 8.03 -18.95
C MET A 177 11.81 6.74 -19.66
N THR A 178 11.61 6.68 -20.97
CA THR A 178 12.10 5.55 -21.78
C THR A 178 13.62 5.57 -21.91
N GLU A 179 14.19 4.46 -22.37
CA GLU A 179 15.63 4.37 -22.67
C GLU A 179 16.07 5.47 -23.65
N ASN A 180 15.22 5.75 -24.64
CA ASN A 180 15.42 6.77 -25.68
C ASN A 180 15.07 8.21 -25.22
N LYS A 181 14.92 8.44 -23.91
CA LYS A 181 14.65 9.76 -23.31
C LYS A 181 13.29 10.39 -23.69
N ILE A 182 12.31 9.56 -24.07
CA ILE A 182 10.94 10.01 -24.31
C ILE A 182 10.19 10.00 -22.98
N ARG A 183 9.40 11.05 -22.73
CA ARG A 183 8.55 11.14 -21.55
C ARG A 183 7.16 10.56 -21.83
N ILE A 184 6.71 9.69 -20.93
CA ILE A 184 5.40 9.07 -20.99
C ILE A 184 4.68 9.41 -19.70
N MET A 185 3.61 10.19 -19.78
CA MET A 185 2.75 10.43 -18.64
C MET A 185 1.94 9.18 -18.37
N ALA A 186 2.08 8.63 -17.17
CA ALA A 186 1.43 7.39 -16.80
C ALA A 186 0.93 7.41 -15.35
N GLU A 187 -0.11 6.61 -15.12
CA GLU A 187 -0.54 6.21 -13.78
C GLU A 187 0.05 4.86 -13.47
N THR A 188 0.72 4.75 -12.33
CA THR A 188 1.22 3.48 -11.82
C THR A 188 0.43 3.06 -10.60
N LYS A 189 -0.20 1.89 -10.64
CA LYS A 189 -0.76 1.22 -9.47
C LYS A 189 0.27 0.25 -8.92
N LEU A 190 0.34 0.11 -7.60
CA LEU A 190 1.20 -0.89 -6.96
C LEU A 190 0.34 -1.87 -6.18
N LEU A 191 0.73 -3.13 -6.26
CA LEU A 191 0.09 -4.25 -5.59
C LEU A 191 1.16 -5.02 -4.84
N ARG A 192 0.82 -5.49 -3.64
CA ARG A 192 1.68 -6.43 -2.91
C ARG A 192 1.38 -7.84 -3.41
N GLY A 193 2.42 -8.66 -3.58
CA GLY A 193 2.22 -10.00 -4.09
C GLY A 193 3.34 -10.96 -3.71
N TYR A 194 3.24 -12.15 -4.29
CA TYR A 194 4.23 -13.20 -4.18
C TYR A 194 4.62 -13.70 -5.57
N TRP A 195 5.93 -13.86 -5.78
CA TRP A 195 6.51 -14.54 -6.92
C TRP A 195 7.38 -15.68 -6.42
N GLU A 196 7.07 -16.91 -6.81
CA GLU A 196 7.77 -18.12 -6.31
C GLU A 196 7.91 -18.12 -4.78
N TYR A 197 6.83 -17.73 -4.07
CA TYR A 197 6.77 -17.60 -2.60
C TYR A 197 7.61 -16.48 -1.97
N VAL A 198 8.27 -15.64 -2.78
CA VAL A 198 9.00 -14.45 -2.33
C VAL A 198 8.08 -13.23 -2.40
N GLN A 199 8.04 -12.43 -1.34
CA GLN A 199 7.26 -11.20 -1.32
C GLN A 199 7.84 -10.17 -2.28
N ILE A 200 6.96 -9.58 -3.09
CA ILE A 200 7.28 -8.61 -4.13
C ILE A 200 6.26 -7.48 -4.16
N ILE A 201 6.61 -6.41 -4.87
CA ILE A 201 5.68 -5.38 -5.31
C ILE A 201 5.51 -5.48 -6.83
N ILE A 202 4.27 -5.46 -7.28
CA ILE A 202 3.87 -5.50 -8.68
C ILE A 202 3.38 -4.11 -9.07
N GLY A 203 3.99 -3.49 -10.07
CA GLY A 203 3.57 -2.22 -10.64
C GLY A 203 2.86 -2.43 -11.97
N THR A 204 1.64 -1.93 -12.10
CA THR A 204 0.92 -1.87 -13.38
C THR A 204 0.83 -0.44 -13.88
N VAL A 205 1.06 -0.26 -15.17
CA VAL A 205 1.15 1.06 -15.79
C VAL A 205 -0.02 1.29 -16.73
N ASN A 206 -0.77 2.36 -16.50
CA ASN A 206 -1.76 2.88 -17.44
C ASN A 206 -1.21 4.18 -18.05
N ILE A 207 -1.09 4.22 -19.38
CA ILE A 207 -0.59 5.39 -20.09
C ILE A 207 -1.69 6.45 -20.15
N ILE A 208 -1.36 7.69 -19.78
CA ILE A 208 -2.26 8.86 -19.91
C ILE A 208 -2.01 9.55 -21.24
N SER A 209 -0.76 9.91 -21.52
CA SER A 209 -0.38 10.61 -22.74
C SER A 209 1.12 10.44 -23.04
N LEU A 210 1.47 10.65 -24.31
CA LEU A 210 2.86 10.77 -24.75
C LEU A 210 3.20 12.25 -24.78
N GLU A 211 4.14 12.70 -23.95
CA GLU A 211 4.70 14.04 -24.13
C GLU A 211 5.67 13.96 -25.32
N SER A 212 5.22 14.49 -26.45
CA SER A 212 6.12 14.78 -27.56
C SER A 212 7.02 15.94 -27.11
N ALA A 213 8.33 15.71 -27.12
CA ALA A 213 9.33 16.74 -26.83
C ALA A 213 9.19 17.96 -27.75
#